data_AF-T1BYM4-F1
#
_entry.id   AF-T1BYM4-F1
#
_cell.length_a   1.000
_cell.length_b   1.000
_cell.length_c   1.000
_cell.angle_alpha   90.00
_cell.angle_beta   90.00
_cell.angle_gamma   90.00
#
_symmetry.space_group_name_H-M   'P 1'
#
loop_
_entity.id
_entity.type
_entity.pdbx_description
1 polymer ?
#
loop_
_entity_poly.entity_id
_entity_poly.type
_entity_poly.pdbx_seq_one_letter_code
_entity_poly.pdbx_strand_id
1 'polypeptide(L)'
;MIIKDASSGELKRQFSDFVRKMEKEGKAGSYIVKFKHAIKNWLNFNDVTASFNGINIAGEYENPTLINERVPSKDELSRILRKATSRGKVSISIMAFSGFR
;
A
#
# COMPACT_ATOMS: atom_id res chain seq x y z
N MET A 1 5.97 26.00 -2.94
CA MET A 1 5.00 25.71 -4.00
C MET A 1 3.83 24.92 -3.40
N ILE A 2 4.04 23.65 -3.03
CA ILE A 2 2.98 22.76 -2.48
C ILE A 2 2.24 23.30 -1.24
N ILE A 3 2.94 23.92 -0.28
CA ILE A 3 2.32 24.50 0.93
C ILE A 3 1.37 25.66 0.60
N LYS A 4 1.71 26.48 -0.41
CA LYS A 4 0.86 27.59 -0.85
C LYS A 4 -0.39 27.05 -1.55
N ASP A 5 -0.20 26.01 -2.37
CA ASP A 5 -1.27 25.36 -3.15
C ASP A 5 -2.23 24.55 -2.26
N ALA A 6 -1.75 24.06 -1.12
CA ALA A 6 -2.55 23.39 -0.09
C ALA A 6 -3.60 24.33 0.52
N SER A 7 -3.22 25.60 0.74
CA SER A 7 -4.09 26.61 1.35
C SER A 7 -5.10 27.19 0.35
N SER A 8 -4.78 27.19 -0.94
CA SER A 8 -5.65 27.71 -2.02
C SER A 8 -6.63 26.69 -2.61
N GLY A 9 -6.55 25.42 -2.18
CA GLY A 9 -7.36 24.32 -2.73
C GLY A 9 -6.88 23.80 -4.09
N GLU A 10 -5.87 24.43 -4.69
CA GLU A 10 -5.24 24.01 -5.95
C GLU A 10 -4.62 22.62 -5.84
N LEU A 11 -4.00 22.31 -4.69
CA LEU A 11 -3.44 20.98 -4.43
C LEU A 11 -4.49 19.88 -4.50
N LYS A 12 -5.71 20.14 -4.03
CA LYS A 12 -6.82 19.19 -4.07
C LYS A 12 -7.21 18.89 -5.52
N ARG A 13 -7.29 19.93 -6.36
CA ARG A 13 -7.61 19.81 -7.79
C ARG A 13 -6.55 18.99 -8.51
N GLN A 14 -5.27 19.34 -8.34
CA GLN A 14 -4.14 18.62 -8.92
C GLN A 14 -4.10 17.16 -8.48
N PHE A 15 -4.36 16.89 -7.19
CA PHE A 15 -4.41 15.52 -6.69
C PHE A 15 -5.61 14.74 -7.27
N SER A 16 -6.76 15.37 -7.46
CA SER A 16 -7.91 14.74 -8.13
C SER A 16 -7.61 14.39 -9.60
N ASP A 17 -6.91 15.27 -10.33
CA ASP A 17 -6.50 14.99 -11.71
C ASP A 17 -5.47 13.86 -11.78
N PHE A 18 -4.55 13.81 -10.80
CA PHE A 18 -3.62 12.70 -10.63
C PHE A 18 -4.34 11.37 -10.39
N VAL A 19 -5.31 11.32 -9.48
CA VAL A 19 -6.11 10.12 -9.21
C VAL A 19 -6.79 9.62 -10.50
N ARG A 20 -7.47 10.52 -11.23
CA ARG A 20 -8.13 10.18 -12.51
C ARG A 20 -7.15 9.62 -13.54
N LYS A 21 -5.96 10.20 -13.65
CA LYS A 21 -4.92 9.71 -14.54
C LYS A 21 -4.47 8.30 -14.15
N MET A 22 -4.21 8.06 -12.86
CA MET A 22 -3.77 6.75 -12.37
C MET A 22 -4.85 5.67 -12.52
N GLU A 23 -6.11 6.02 -12.28
CA GLU A 23 -7.24 5.11 -12.53
C GLU A 23 -7.36 4.77 -14.03
N LYS A 24 -7.19 5.75 -14.92
CA LYS A 24 -7.16 5.52 -16.38
C LYS A 24 -6.00 4.62 -16.82
N GLU A 25 -4.87 4.68 -16.12
CA GLU A 25 -3.72 3.78 -16.34
C GLU A 25 -3.91 2.38 -15.71
N GLY A 26 -5.05 2.12 -15.07
CA GLY A 26 -5.36 0.83 -14.45
C GLY A 26 -4.54 0.55 -13.19
N LYS A 27 -4.04 1.57 -12.50
CA LYS A 27 -3.32 1.40 -11.24
C LYS A 27 -4.28 1.03 -10.11
N ALA A 28 -3.83 0.16 -9.21
CA ALA A 28 -4.61 -0.25 -8.05
C ALA A 28 -4.92 0.94 -7.12
N GLY A 29 -6.14 1.00 -6.60
CA GLY A 29 -6.55 2.03 -5.63
C GLY A 29 -5.64 2.11 -4.41
N SER A 30 -5.30 0.95 -3.83
CA SER A 30 -4.34 0.86 -2.71
C SER A 30 -2.95 1.40 -3.03
N TYR A 31 -2.52 1.44 -4.29
CA TYR A 31 -1.29 2.11 -4.68
C TYR A 31 -1.44 3.64 -4.67
N ILE A 32 -2.54 4.15 -5.23
CA ILE A 32 -2.84 5.58 -5.31
C ILE A 32 -3.00 6.19 -3.90
N VAL A 33 -3.60 5.46 -2.98
CA VAL A 33 -3.82 5.87 -1.58
C VAL A 33 -2.53 6.10 -0.81
N LYS A 34 -1.46 5.37 -1.14
CA LYS A 34 -0.13 5.61 -0.52
C LYS A 34 0.38 7.03 -0.80
N PHE A 35 0.10 7.58 -1.99
CA PHE A 35 0.44 8.97 -2.31
C PHE A 35 -0.39 9.97 -1.51
N LYS A 36 -1.70 9.71 -1.35
CA LYS A 36 -2.59 10.51 -0.48
C LYS A 36 -2.03 10.59 0.94
N HIS A 37 -1.61 9.45 1.50
CA HIS A 37 -1.00 9.40 2.83
C HIS A 37 0.35 10.12 2.90
N ALA A 38 1.23 9.94 1.91
CA ALA A 38 2.54 10.60 1.87
C ALA A 38 2.39 12.12 1.84
N ILE A 39 1.50 12.65 0.98
CA ILE A 39 1.25 14.09 0.88
C ILE A 39 0.61 14.61 2.18
N LYS A 40 -0.39 13.90 2.72
CA LYS A 40 -1.03 14.28 3.99
C LYS A 40 -0.02 14.34 5.14
N ASN A 41 0.84 13.33 5.27
CA ASN A 41 1.85 13.28 6.34
C ASN A 41 2.88 14.39 6.20
N TRP A 42 3.31 14.71 4.97
CA TRP A 42 4.21 15.84 4.72
C TRP A 42 3.53 17.17 5.05
N LEU A 43 2.28 17.39 4.67
CA LEU A 43 1.56 18.62 5.02
C LEU A 43 1.38 18.77 6.54
N ASN A 44 1.04 17.67 7.23
CA ASN A 44 0.97 17.65 8.69
C ASN A 44 2.32 17.97 9.34
N PHE A 45 3.43 17.47 8.79
CA PHE A 45 4.78 17.80 9.29
C PHE A 45 5.16 19.28 9.10
N ASN A 46 4.46 20.03 8.22
CA ASN A 46 4.59 21.50 8.11
C ASN A 46 3.55 22.28 8.90
N ASP A 47 2.74 21.63 9.74
CA ASP A 47 1.58 22.26 10.40
C ASP A 47 0.54 22.83 9.42
N VAL A 48 0.48 22.28 8.20
CA VAL A 48 -0.49 22.68 7.16
C VAL A 48 -1.59 21.64 7.08
N THR A 49 -2.82 22.04 7.41
CA THR A 49 -3.99 21.16 7.26
C THR A 49 -4.60 21.34 5.87
N ALA A 50 -4.37 20.38 4.96
CA ALA A 50 -5.07 20.34 3.68
C ALA A 50 -6.23 19.35 3.70
N SER A 51 -7.40 19.80 3.24
CA SER A 51 -8.58 18.94 3.11
C SER A 51 -8.58 18.21 1.76
N PHE A 52 -8.37 16.89 1.80
CA PHE A 52 -8.60 15.99 0.67
C PHE A 52 -10.04 15.44 0.63
N ASN A 53 -10.99 16.08 1.32
CA ASN A 53 -12.37 15.62 1.43
C ASN A 53 -13.04 15.54 0.05
N GLY A 54 -13.75 14.45 -0.22
CA GLY A 54 -14.48 14.22 -1.48
C GLY A 54 -13.64 13.63 -2.62
N ILE A 55 -12.37 13.27 -2.38
CA ILE A 55 -11.58 12.48 -3.33
C ILE A 55 -11.79 11.00 -3.02
N ASN A 56 -12.68 10.38 -3.79
CA ASN A 56 -12.95 8.95 -3.71
C ASN A 56 -12.00 8.22 -4.65
N ILE A 57 -11.24 7.26 -4.12
CA ILE A 57 -10.33 6.41 -4.89
C ILE A 57 -10.98 5.02 -4.96
N ALA A 58 -11.26 4.51 -6.17
CA ALA A 58 -11.85 3.18 -6.32
C ALA A 58 -10.88 2.10 -5.82
N GLY A 59 -11.36 1.16 -5.01
CA GLY A 59 -10.53 0.07 -4.48
C GLY A 59 -9.44 0.53 -3.49
N GLU A 60 -9.66 1.64 -2.75
CA GLU A 60 -8.69 2.18 -1.76
C GLU A 60 -8.22 1.15 -0.74
N TYR A 61 -9.11 0.25 -0.31
CA TYR A 61 -8.83 -0.82 0.66
C TYR A 61 -8.60 -2.19 0.02
N GLU A 62 -8.67 -2.29 -1.30
CA GLU A 62 -8.41 -3.53 -2.01
C GLU A 62 -6.91 -3.73 -2.16
N ASN A 63 -6.43 -4.92 -1.83
CA ASN A 63 -5.06 -5.33 -2.11
C ASN A 63 -5.12 -6.41 -3.18
N PRO A 64 -5.02 -6.07 -4.49
CA PRO A 64 -5.18 -7.03 -5.57
C PRO A 64 -4.22 -8.23 -5.47
N THR A 65 -3.03 -8.01 -4.89
CA THR A 65 -2.03 -9.06 -4.67
C THR A 65 -2.44 -10.09 -3.62
N LEU A 66 -3.31 -9.73 -2.67
CA LEU A 66 -3.73 -10.61 -1.58
C LEU A 66 -4.97 -11.45 -1.94
N ILE A 67 -5.69 -11.12 -3.02
CA ILE A 67 -6.97 -11.77 -3.40
C ILE A 67 -6.82 -13.28 -3.56
N ASN A 68 -5.70 -13.71 -4.16
CA ASN A 68 -5.41 -15.12 -4.41
C ASN A 68 -4.29 -15.65 -3.49
N GLU A 69 -3.89 -14.86 -2.48
CA GLU A 69 -2.87 -15.30 -1.55
C GLU A 69 -3.45 -16.40 -0.65
N ARG A 70 -2.74 -17.51 -0.55
CA ARG A 70 -3.13 -18.65 0.27
C ARG A 70 -1.95 -19.17 1.07
N VAL A 71 -2.28 -19.77 2.21
CA VAL A 71 -1.28 -20.48 3.01
C VAL A 71 -0.80 -21.72 2.24
N PRO A 72 0.51 -22.02 2.21
CA PRO A 72 1.04 -23.24 1.61
C PRO A 72 0.44 -24.49 2.25
N SER A 73 0.21 -25.54 1.43
CA SER A 73 -0.15 -26.86 1.97
C SER A 73 1.04 -27.51 2.70
N LYS A 74 0.77 -28.56 3.49
CA LYS A 74 1.82 -29.31 4.19
C LYS A 74 2.88 -29.88 3.23
N ASP A 75 2.47 -30.36 2.07
CA ASP A 75 3.38 -30.90 1.06
C ASP A 75 4.24 -29.81 0.41
N GLU A 76 3.66 -28.66 0.11
CA GLU A 76 4.39 -27.50 -0.41
C GLU A 76 5.39 -26.97 0.61
N LEU A 77 5.00 -26.86 1.88
CA LEU A 77 5.90 -26.46 2.96
C LEU A 77 7.06 -27.44 3.12
N SER A 78 6.78 -28.75 3.06
CA SER A 78 7.82 -29.80 3.11
C SER A 78 8.82 -29.65 1.96
N ARG A 79 8.36 -29.36 0.74
CA ARG A 79 9.23 -29.12 -0.43
C ARG A 79 10.09 -27.87 -0.24
N ILE A 80 9.53 -26.79 0.28
CA ILE A 80 10.27 -25.54 0.58
C ILE A 80 11.37 -25.81 1.61
N LEU A 81 11.03 -26.49 2.72
CA LEU A 81 11.98 -26.84 3.77
C LEU A 81 13.13 -27.71 3.23
N ARG A 82 12.86 -28.66 2.34
CA ARG A 82 13.90 -29.52 1.75
C ARG A 82 14.91 -28.76 0.88
N LYS A 83 14.48 -27.70 0.21
CA LYS A 83 15.33 -26.87 -0.66
C LYS A 83 16.07 -25.75 0.10
N ALA A 84 15.65 -25.42 1.31
CA ALA A 84 16.22 -24.33 2.09
C ALA A 84 17.59 -24.70 2.70
N THR A 85 18.44 -23.68 2.87
CA THR A 85 19.68 -23.78 3.66
C THR A 85 19.36 -24.05 5.14
N SER A 86 20.35 -24.46 5.93
CA SER A 86 20.15 -24.71 7.37
C SER A 86 19.52 -23.51 8.10
N ARG A 87 20.01 -22.29 7.83
CA ARG A 87 19.42 -21.05 8.38
C ARG A 87 18.01 -20.80 7.85
N GLY A 88 17.78 -20.99 6.55
CA GLY A 88 16.46 -20.84 5.95
C GLY A 88 15.42 -21.76 6.57
N LYS A 89 15.77 -23.02 6.86
CA LYS A 89 14.86 -23.97 7.53
C LYS A 89 14.40 -23.47 8.90
N VAL A 90 15.31 -22.90 9.69
CA VAL A 90 14.96 -22.34 11.01
C VAL A 90 13.99 -21.16 10.85
N SER A 91 14.30 -20.20 9.98
CA SER A 91 13.43 -19.03 9.73
C SER A 91 12.05 -19.45 9.22
N ILE A 92 11.98 -20.37 8.25
CA ILE A 92 10.72 -20.89 7.70
C ILE A 92 9.91 -21.60 8.79
N SER A 93 10.55 -22.41 9.63
CA SER A 93 9.87 -23.14 10.71
C SER A 93 9.29 -22.19 11.75
N ILE A 94 10.00 -21.12 12.11
CA ILE A 94 9.50 -20.10 13.02
C ILE A 94 8.25 -19.44 12.43
N MET A 95 8.32 -18.93 11.19
CA MET A 95 7.16 -18.30 10.53
C MET A 95 5.97 -19.26 10.39
N ALA A 96 6.21 -20.51 9.99
CA ALA A 96 5.16 -21.48 9.70
C ALA A 96 4.47 -22.06 10.94
N PHE A 97 5.19 -22.24 12.05
CA PHE A 97 4.67 -22.97 13.22
C PHE A 97 4.44 -22.09 14.45
N SER A 98 4.98 -20.87 14.51
CA SER A 98 4.81 -19.97 15.67
C SER A 98 4.01 -18.70 15.38
N GLY A 99 3.63 -18.47 14.12
CA GLY A 99 2.84 -17.29 13.74
C GLY A 99 3.60 -15.96 13.79
N PHE A 100 4.94 -16.01 13.84
CA PHE A 100 5.79 -14.84 13.67
C PHE A 100 5.60 -14.22 12.27
N ARG A 101 5.48 -12.89 12.22
CA ARG A 101 5.36 -12.09 11.00
C ARG A 101 6.63 -11.27 10.78
#